data_AF-A0A7V2XB30-F1
#
_entry.id   AF-A0A7V2XB30-F1
#
_cell.length_a   1.000
_cell.length_b   1.000
_cell.length_c   1.000
_cell.angle_alpha   90.00
_cell.angle_beta   90.00
_cell.angle_gamma   90.00
#
_symmetry.space_group_name_H-M   'P 1'
#
loop_
_entity.id
_entity.type
_entity.pdbx_description
1 polymer ?
#
loop_
_entity_poly.entity_id
_entity_poly.type
_entity_poly.pdbx_seq_one_letter_code
_entity_poly.pdbx_strand_id
1 'polypeptide(L)'
;MSYKDLADHLQSLGKKVGDHGEKLEGIPLARAAESLEKSLLRFERRLDDFLGGRGPGIRELEELLKSPQAKAHLTLPAINLVSRGVFSEPLKADKLAAARKEFFERVKKERAGEKAVAVIKEFFFRAAQMPPPPEDKVSLQNELLRLGGLQEEELQLEFSHRLKSVAVLKRLAQANSLPVSRSAKRA
;
A
#
# COMPACT_ATOMS: atom_id res chain seq x y z
N MET A 1 4.78 27.03 -4.86
CA MET A 1 4.14 27.34 -6.15
C MET A 1 2.86 26.53 -6.21
N SER A 2 1.70 27.18 -6.20
CA SER A 2 0.40 26.50 -6.25
C SER A 2 0.05 26.13 -7.70
N TYR A 3 -0.86 25.17 -7.90
CA TYR A 3 -1.36 24.82 -9.24
C TYR A 3 -2.07 26.00 -9.93
N LYS A 4 -2.62 26.93 -9.13
CA LYS A 4 -3.22 28.17 -9.63
C LYS A 4 -2.16 29.09 -10.21
N ASP A 5 -1.05 29.30 -9.49
CA ASP A 5 0.06 30.13 -9.97
C ASP A 5 0.65 29.56 -11.26
N LEU A 6 0.73 28.22 -11.39
CA LEU A 6 1.18 27.57 -12.63
C LEU A 6 0.23 27.84 -13.80
N ALA A 7 -1.08 27.71 -13.57
CA ALA A 7 -2.09 27.95 -14.61
C ALA A 7 -2.06 29.40 -15.11
N ASP A 8 -2.01 30.37 -14.19
CA ASP A 8 -1.94 31.80 -14.52
C ASP A 8 -0.65 32.13 -15.30
N HIS A 9 0.48 31.52 -14.93
CA HIS A 9 1.75 31.73 -15.62
C HIS A 9 1.75 31.14 -17.03
N LEU A 10 1.21 29.92 -17.22
CA LEU A 10 1.08 29.29 -18.54
C LEU A 10 0.15 30.09 -19.45
N GLN A 11 -0.96 30.62 -18.92
CA GLN A 11 -1.87 31.47 -19.67
C GLN A 11 -1.20 32.77 -20.11
N SER A 12 -0.46 33.43 -19.22
CA SER A 12 0.28 34.65 -19.56
C SER A 12 1.37 34.39 -20.60
N LEU A 13 2.11 33.29 -20.46
CA LEU A 13 3.15 32.90 -21.41
C LEU A 13 2.56 32.59 -22.79
N GLY A 14 1.49 31.80 -22.85
CA GLY A 14 0.78 31.48 -24.09
C GLY A 14 0.29 32.74 -24.80
N LYS A 15 -0.26 33.70 -24.06
CA LYS A 15 -0.67 35.00 -24.61
C LYS A 15 0.52 35.77 -25.20
N LYS A 16 1.65 35.88 -24.47
CA LYS A 16 2.86 36.57 -24.98
C LYS A 16 3.42 35.92 -26.24
N VAL A 17 3.45 34.58 -26.28
CA VAL A 17 3.93 33.86 -27.46
C VAL A 17 2.98 34.03 -28.64
N GLY A 18 1.67 34.01 -28.41
CA GLY A 18 0.66 34.26 -29.44
C GLY A 18 0.73 35.70 -30.01
N ASP A 19 0.78 36.70 -29.13
CA ASP A 19 0.80 38.12 -29.51
C ASP A 19 2.09 38.52 -30.26
N HIS A 20 3.19 37.78 -30.07
CA HIS A 20 4.49 38.09 -30.66
C HIS A 20 5.03 37.00 -31.61
N GLY A 21 4.26 35.96 -31.92
CA GLY A 21 4.74 34.75 -32.59
C GLY A 21 5.49 34.99 -33.90
N GLU A 22 5.02 35.92 -34.72
CA GLU A 22 5.65 36.30 -36.00
C GLU A 22 7.01 37.01 -35.84
N LYS A 23 7.32 37.48 -34.63
CA LYS A 23 8.56 38.22 -34.30
C LYS A 23 9.55 37.35 -33.50
N LEU A 24 9.17 36.12 -33.15
CA LEU A 24 10.02 35.22 -32.37
C LEU A 24 10.98 34.48 -33.29
N GLU A 25 12.20 34.99 -33.42
CA GLU A 25 13.28 34.37 -34.18
C GLU A 25 14.46 33.97 -33.29
N GLY A 26 15.24 32.98 -33.73
CA GLY A 26 16.48 32.57 -33.09
C GLY A 26 16.51 31.13 -32.61
N ILE A 27 17.59 30.43 -32.96
CA ILE A 27 17.82 29.00 -32.63
C ILE A 27 17.72 28.70 -31.12
N PRO A 28 18.27 29.52 -30.20
CA PRO A 28 18.17 29.24 -28.76
C PRO A 28 16.73 29.29 -28.25
N LEU A 29 15.93 30.25 -28.73
CA LEU A 29 14.53 30.41 -28.33
C LEU A 29 13.66 29.27 -28.87
N ALA A 30 13.87 28.88 -30.13
CA ALA A 30 13.18 27.73 -30.72
C ALA A 30 13.47 26.43 -29.96
N ARG A 31 14.74 26.18 -29.58
CA ARG A 31 15.11 25.02 -28.76
C ARG A 31 14.48 25.05 -27.36
N ALA A 32 14.40 26.22 -26.74
CA ALA A 32 13.73 26.38 -25.46
C ALA A 32 12.22 26.10 -25.56
N ALA A 33 11.57 26.57 -26.63
CA ALA A 33 10.16 26.31 -26.91
C ALA A 33 9.89 24.80 -27.10
N GLU A 34 10.73 24.10 -27.89
CA GLU A 34 10.63 22.64 -28.04
C GLU A 34 10.78 21.89 -26.70
N SER A 35 11.73 22.31 -25.86
CA SER A 35 11.97 21.69 -24.56
C SER A 35 10.77 21.89 -23.61
N LEU A 36 10.19 23.10 -23.65
CA LEU A 36 8.99 23.44 -22.90
C LEU A 36 7.80 22.61 -23.38
N GLU A 37 7.58 22.52 -24.69
CA GLU A 37 6.51 21.70 -25.28
C GLU A 37 6.62 20.23 -24.85
N LYS A 38 7.82 19.63 -24.98
CA LYS A 38 8.08 18.25 -24.51
C LYS A 38 7.78 18.08 -23.03
N SER A 39 8.07 19.09 -22.21
CA SER A 39 7.81 19.06 -20.77
C SER A 39 6.32 19.21 -20.45
N LEU A 40 5.60 20.08 -21.17
CA LEU A 40 4.16 20.26 -21.04
C LEU A 40 3.40 18.99 -21.44
N LEU A 41 3.74 18.36 -22.57
CA LEU A 41 3.15 17.09 -22.99
C LEU A 41 3.36 15.98 -21.94
N ARG A 42 4.52 15.94 -21.30
CA ARG A 42 4.79 14.99 -20.19
C ARG A 42 3.96 15.31 -18.95
N PHE A 43 3.80 16.59 -18.63
CA PHE A 43 2.98 17.04 -17.52
C PHE A 43 1.50 16.74 -17.74
N GLU A 44 0.97 17.05 -18.93
CA GLU A 44 -0.40 16.77 -19.35
C GLU A 44 -0.72 15.28 -19.22
N ARG A 45 0.13 14.40 -19.77
CA ARG A 45 -0.04 12.95 -19.60
C ARG A 45 -0.10 12.52 -18.13
N ARG A 46 0.76 13.10 -17.26
CA ARG A 46 0.74 12.79 -15.82
C ARG A 46 -0.52 13.33 -15.14
N LEU A 47 -1.00 14.49 -15.55
CA LEU A 47 -2.23 15.08 -15.04
C LEU A 47 -3.44 14.25 -15.45
N ASP A 48 -3.52 13.83 -16.72
CA ASP A 48 -4.57 12.96 -17.23
C ASP A 48 -4.55 11.59 -16.56
N ASP A 49 -3.36 11.01 -16.37
CA ASP A 49 -3.20 9.79 -15.61
C ASP A 49 -3.70 9.96 -14.17
N PHE A 50 -3.35 11.07 -13.51
CA PHE A 50 -3.79 11.35 -12.15
C PHE A 50 -5.32 11.56 -12.07
N LEU A 51 -5.89 12.37 -12.96
CA LEU A 51 -7.33 12.66 -13.02
C LEU A 51 -8.15 11.43 -13.42
N GLY A 52 -7.62 10.61 -14.33
CA GLY A 52 -8.20 9.35 -14.79
C GLY A 52 -8.02 8.17 -13.82
N GLY A 53 -7.48 8.40 -12.62
CA GLY A 53 -7.32 7.34 -11.61
C GLY A 53 -6.25 6.31 -11.95
N ARG A 54 -5.28 6.66 -12.80
CA ARG A 54 -4.08 5.88 -13.17
C ARG A 54 -2.79 6.59 -12.76
N GLY A 55 -2.85 7.43 -11.72
CA GLY A 55 -1.68 8.12 -11.18
C GLY A 55 -0.56 7.15 -10.79
N PRO A 56 0.68 7.64 -10.65
CA PRO A 56 1.85 6.78 -10.38
C PRO A 56 1.65 5.86 -9.17
N GLY A 57 1.08 6.36 -8.07
CA GLY A 57 0.76 5.54 -6.90
C GLY A 57 -0.29 4.45 -7.15
N ILE A 58 -1.23 4.63 -8.09
CA ILE A 58 -2.21 3.58 -8.46
C ILE A 58 -1.53 2.49 -9.28
N ARG A 59 -0.66 2.86 -10.22
CA ARG A 59 0.10 1.89 -11.03
C ARG A 59 1.02 1.05 -10.16
N GLU A 60 1.79 1.71 -9.29
CA GLU A 60 2.67 1.06 -8.35
C GLU A 60 1.90 0.17 -7.37
N LEU A 61 0.73 0.61 -6.90
CA LEU A 61 -0.14 -0.22 -6.09
C LEU A 61 -0.58 -1.49 -6.82
N GLU A 62 -0.98 -1.37 -8.09
CA GLU A 62 -1.39 -2.51 -8.90
C GLU A 62 -0.25 -3.54 -9.05
N GLU A 63 0.98 -3.06 -9.27
CA GLU A 63 2.18 -3.91 -9.32
C GLU A 63 2.45 -4.59 -7.97
N LEU A 64 2.39 -3.83 -6.87
CA LEU A 64 2.58 -4.36 -5.52
C LEU A 64 1.58 -5.45 -5.19
N LEU A 65 0.29 -5.28 -5.51
CA LEU A 65 -0.76 -6.27 -5.25
C LEU A 65 -0.58 -7.57 -6.05
N LYS A 66 0.14 -7.52 -7.19
CA LYS A 66 0.46 -8.68 -8.03
C LYS A 66 1.80 -9.35 -7.65
N SER A 67 2.61 -8.70 -6.82
CA SER A 67 3.96 -9.15 -6.45
C SER A 67 3.97 -10.50 -5.70
N PRO A 68 5.10 -11.23 -5.71
CA PRO A 68 5.29 -12.42 -4.88
C PRO A 68 5.11 -12.15 -3.39
N GLN A 69 5.53 -10.98 -2.91
CA GLN A 69 5.36 -10.55 -1.53
C GLN A 69 3.89 -10.42 -1.14
N ALA A 70 3.06 -9.86 -2.04
CA ALA A 70 1.62 -9.82 -1.83
C ALA A 70 0.99 -11.21 -1.82
N LYS A 71 1.48 -12.15 -2.63
CA LYS A 71 1.02 -13.55 -2.57
C LYS A 71 1.40 -14.23 -1.26
N ALA A 72 2.59 -13.94 -0.74
CA ALA A 72 3.09 -14.53 0.49
C ALA A 72 2.41 -13.95 1.74
N HIS A 73 2.30 -12.63 1.86
CA HIS A 73 1.98 -11.93 3.11
C HIS A 73 0.62 -11.23 3.13
N LEU A 74 0.03 -10.93 1.97
CA LEU A 74 -1.21 -10.14 1.88
C LEU A 74 -2.43 -11.06 1.87
N THR A 75 -2.64 -11.75 3.01
CA THR A 75 -3.82 -12.56 3.34
C THR A 75 -5.05 -11.69 3.61
N LEU A 76 -6.22 -12.29 3.85
CA LEU A 76 -7.45 -11.53 4.12
C LEU A 76 -7.34 -10.66 5.41
N PRO A 77 -6.81 -11.17 6.54
CA PRO A 77 -6.54 -10.32 7.70
C PRO A 77 -5.52 -9.22 7.40
N ALA A 78 -4.46 -9.54 6.65
CA ALA A 78 -3.42 -8.57 6.28
C ALA A 78 -3.98 -7.40 5.45
N ILE A 79 -4.83 -7.68 4.45
CA ILE A 79 -5.38 -6.62 3.62
C ILE A 79 -6.39 -5.75 4.38
N ASN A 80 -7.09 -6.31 5.37
CA ASN A 80 -7.94 -5.53 6.27
C ASN A 80 -7.12 -4.60 7.19
N LEU A 81 -5.97 -5.07 7.70
CA LEU A 81 -5.04 -4.22 8.47
C LEU A 81 -4.47 -3.09 7.60
N VAL A 82 -4.04 -3.40 6.38
CA VAL A 82 -3.61 -2.39 5.41
C VAL A 82 -4.75 -1.41 5.12
N SER A 83 -5.98 -1.88 4.91
CA SER A 83 -7.15 -1.02 4.70
C SER A 83 -7.40 -0.08 5.87
N ARG A 84 -7.27 -0.56 7.12
CA ARG A 84 -7.36 0.32 8.31
C ARG A 84 -6.23 1.35 8.33
N GLY A 85 -5.01 0.97 7.96
CA GLY A 85 -3.89 1.92 7.85
C GLY A 85 -4.13 3.03 6.81
N VAL A 86 -4.86 2.73 5.73
CA VAL A 86 -5.16 3.72 4.67
C VAL A 86 -6.44 4.50 4.96
N PHE A 87 -7.52 3.84 5.37
CA PHE A 87 -8.89 4.36 5.43
C PHE A 87 -9.52 4.37 6.82
N SER A 88 -8.82 3.90 7.86
CA SER A 88 -9.35 3.69 9.22
C SER A 88 -10.51 2.69 9.31
N GLU A 89 -10.81 1.96 8.24
CA GLU A 89 -11.91 0.99 8.16
C GLU A 89 -11.45 -0.32 7.52
N PRO A 90 -11.97 -1.47 7.98
CA PRO A 90 -11.77 -2.75 7.30
C PRO A 90 -12.57 -2.80 5.98
N LEU A 91 -12.24 -3.78 5.14
CA LEU A 91 -12.99 -4.03 3.91
C LEU A 91 -14.25 -4.85 4.23
N LYS A 92 -15.26 -4.76 3.38
CA LYS A 92 -16.52 -5.51 3.52
C LYS A 92 -16.43 -6.91 2.93
N ALA A 93 -15.49 -7.15 2.03
CA ALA A 93 -15.36 -8.43 1.36
C ALA A 93 -14.78 -9.54 2.25
N ASP A 94 -15.49 -10.67 2.31
CA ASP A 94 -15.09 -11.85 3.11
C ASP A 94 -14.10 -12.77 2.38
N LYS A 95 -13.80 -12.50 1.11
CA LYS A 95 -12.90 -13.29 0.26
C LYS A 95 -11.72 -12.46 -0.20
N LEU A 96 -10.51 -13.00 -0.12
CA LEU A 96 -9.28 -12.27 -0.46
C LEU A 96 -9.28 -11.65 -1.87
N ALA A 97 -9.77 -12.37 -2.88
CA ALA A 97 -9.84 -11.84 -4.25
C ALA A 97 -10.79 -10.63 -4.35
N ALA A 98 -11.94 -10.70 -3.67
CA ALA A 98 -12.90 -9.61 -3.60
C ALA A 98 -12.34 -8.44 -2.78
N ALA A 99 -11.69 -8.71 -1.64
CA ALA A 99 -11.05 -7.71 -0.80
C ALA A 99 -9.93 -6.96 -1.54
N ARG A 100 -9.10 -7.65 -2.33
CA ARG A 100 -8.08 -6.99 -3.17
C ARG A 100 -8.69 -6.03 -4.19
N LYS A 101 -9.79 -6.44 -4.82
CA LYS A 101 -10.51 -5.59 -5.77
C LYS A 101 -11.17 -4.40 -5.08
N GLU A 102 -11.84 -4.64 -3.95
CA GLU A 102 -12.49 -3.59 -3.15
C GLU A 102 -11.47 -2.55 -2.67
N PHE A 103 -10.35 -3.00 -2.10
CA PHE A 103 -9.26 -2.13 -1.67
C PHE A 103 -8.74 -1.28 -2.82
N PHE A 104 -8.44 -1.89 -3.97
CA PHE A 104 -7.91 -1.18 -5.13
C PHE A 104 -8.88 -0.12 -5.68
N GLU A 105 -10.17 -0.47 -5.78
CA GLU A 105 -11.19 0.47 -6.24
C GLU A 105 -11.44 1.60 -5.23
N ARG A 106 -11.38 1.31 -3.93
CA ARG A 106 -11.46 2.33 -2.87
C ARG A 106 -10.28 3.30 -2.95
N VAL A 107 -9.07 2.79 -3.16
CA VAL A 107 -7.85 3.61 -3.34
C VAL A 107 -7.95 4.52 -4.57
N LYS A 108 -8.49 4.03 -5.68
CA LYS A 108 -8.76 4.88 -6.86
C LYS A 108 -9.77 5.97 -6.56
N LYS A 109 -10.90 5.62 -5.94
CA LYS A 109 -11.99 6.55 -5.63
C LYS A 109 -11.53 7.68 -4.69
N GLU A 110 -10.76 7.33 -3.67
CA GLU A 110 -10.25 8.28 -2.67
C GLU A 110 -8.92 8.93 -3.07
N ARG A 111 -8.39 8.60 -4.27
CA ARG A 111 -7.09 9.09 -4.79
C ARG A 111 -5.93 8.87 -3.80
N ALA A 112 -6.00 7.80 -3.02
CA ALA A 112 -5.06 7.48 -1.93
C ALA A 112 -3.89 6.58 -2.38
N GLY A 113 -3.51 6.62 -3.67
CA GLY A 113 -2.55 5.68 -4.27
C GLY A 113 -1.20 5.65 -3.55
N GLU A 114 -0.58 6.82 -3.36
CA GLU A 114 0.73 6.93 -2.70
C GLU A 114 0.68 6.48 -1.24
N LYS A 115 -0.39 6.86 -0.52
CA LYS A 115 -0.61 6.43 0.86
C LYS A 115 -0.74 4.91 0.96
N ALA A 116 -1.52 4.29 0.06
CA ALA A 116 -1.69 2.85 0.02
C ALA A 116 -0.39 2.11 -0.29
N VAL A 117 0.41 2.62 -1.24
CA VAL A 117 1.74 2.09 -1.54
C VAL A 117 2.65 2.13 -0.32
N ALA A 118 2.71 3.27 0.38
CA ALA A 118 3.56 3.43 1.57
C ALA A 118 3.19 2.42 2.67
N VAL A 119 1.89 2.30 2.98
CA VAL A 119 1.38 1.36 3.99
C VAL A 119 1.67 -0.08 3.63
N ILE A 120 1.49 -0.48 2.36
CA ILE A 120 1.79 -1.86 1.91
C ILE A 120 3.28 -2.17 1.99
N LYS A 121 4.14 -1.24 1.58
CA LYS A 121 5.60 -1.43 1.66
C LYS A 121 6.05 -1.59 3.11
N GLU A 122 5.54 -0.74 4.00
CA GLU A 122 5.82 -0.85 5.44
C GLU A 122 5.31 -2.18 6.01
N PHE A 123 4.11 -2.61 5.60
CA PHE A 123 3.57 -3.91 5.99
C PHE A 123 4.49 -5.07 5.54
N PHE A 124 4.96 -5.06 4.29
CA PHE A 124 5.88 -6.09 3.80
C PHE A 124 7.23 -6.06 4.53
N PHE A 125 7.75 -4.88 4.84
CA PHE A 125 8.97 -4.73 5.62
C PHE A 125 8.83 -5.35 7.02
N ARG A 126 7.73 -5.04 7.72
CA ARG A 126 7.44 -5.62 9.05
C ARG A 126 7.22 -7.13 8.97
N ALA A 127 6.49 -7.59 7.95
CA ALA A 127 6.23 -9.02 7.76
C ALA A 127 7.51 -9.83 7.49
N ALA A 128 8.48 -9.25 6.78
CA ALA A 128 9.78 -9.88 6.53
C ALA A 128 10.66 -9.95 7.78
N GLN A 129 10.44 -9.08 8.77
CA GLN A 129 11.21 -9.01 10.01
C GLN A 129 10.56 -9.74 11.18
N MET A 130 9.44 -10.45 10.97
CA MET A 130 8.78 -11.16 12.05
C MET A 130 9.72 -12.20 12.66
N PRO A 131 10.02 -12.11 13.98
CA PRO A 131 10.92 -13.04 14.62
C PRO A 131 10.32 -14.45 14.64
N PRO A 132 11.14 -15.51 14.61
CA PRO A 132 10.63 -16.87 14.77
C PRO A 132 9.92 -17.04 16.12
N PRO A 133 8.99 -18.00 16.24
CA PRO A 133 8.38 -18.31 17.53
C PRO A 133 9.44 -18.61 18.60
N PRO A 134 9.31 -18.06 19.82
CA PRO A 134 10.26 -18.33 20.90
C PRO A 134 10.23 -19.81 21.32
N GLU A 135 11.36 -20.30 21.81
CA GLU A 135 11.53 -21.71 22.18
C GLU A 135 11.52 -21.94 23.70
N ASP A 136 11.91 -20.93 24.48
CA ASP A 136 12.01 -21.03 25.93
C ASP A 136 10.69 -20.73 26.65
N LYS A 137 10.52 -21.29 27.84
CA LYS A 137 9.27 -21.24 28.61
C LYS A 137 8.87 -19.81 28.99
N VAL A 138 9.81 -18.96 29.38
CA VAL A 138 9.52 -17.58 29.82
C VAL A 138 9.10 -16.73 28.63
N SER A 139 9.80 -16.84 27.51
CA SER A 139 9.44 -16.15 26.27
C SER A 139 8.11 -16.65 25.70
N LEU A 140 7.77 -17.94 25.83
CA LEU A 140 6.46 -18.47 25.45
C LEU A 140 5.31 -17.95 26.33
N GLN A 141 5.56 -17.65 27.60
CA GLN A 141 4.59 -17.00 28.50
C GLN A 141 4.38 -15.53 28.12
N ASN A 142 5.48 -14.80 27.91
CA ASN A 142 5.43 -13.41 27.43
C ASN A 142 4.77 -13.31 26.06
N GLU A 143 4.97 -14.30 25.21
CA GLU A 143 4.34 -14.39 23.89
C GLU A 143 2.82 -14.57 24.00
N LEU A 144 2.32 -15.40 24.92
CA LEU A 144 0.87 -15.53 25.14
C LEU A 144 0.26 -14.21 25.62
N LEU A 145 0.95 -13.51 26.54
CA LEU A 145 0.53 -12.19 26.99
C LEU A 145 0.49 -11.18 25.84
N ARG A 146 1.51 -11.18 24.97
CA ARG A 146 1.56 -10.33 23.78
C ARG A 146 0.38 -10.63 22.84
N LEU A 147 0.11 -11.90 22.56
CA LEU A 147 -1.00 -12.33 21.69
C LEU A 147 -2.36 -11.91 22.26
N GLY A 148 -2.53 -11.93 23.58
CA GLY A 148 -3.75 -11.46 24.25
C GLY A 148 -4.00 -9.95 24.15
N GLY A 149 -3.00 -9.16 23.78
CA GLY A 149 -3.11 -7.72 23.58
C GLY A 149 -3.33 -7.29 22.12
N LEU A 150 -3.34 -8.24 21.17
CA LEU A 150 -3.51 -7.95 19.75
C LEU A 150 -4.98 -7.77 19.38
N GLN A 151 -5.24 -6.96 18.36
CA GLN A 151 -6.57 -6.92 17.74
C GLN A 151 -6.85 -8.22 16.99
N GLU A 152 -8.14 -8.53 16.75
CA GLU A 152 -8.54 -9.81 16.16
C GLU A 152 -7.88 -10.06 14.80
N GLU A 153 -7.74 -9.05 13.95
CA GLU A 153 -7.10 -9.19 12.65
C GLU A 153 -5.57 -9.39 12.74
N GLU A 154 -4.92 -8.76 13.72
CA GLU A 154 -3.49 -8.93 14.00
C GLU A 154 -3.21 -10.33 14.57
N LEU A 155 -4.09 -10.80 15.44
CA LEU A 155 -4.03 -12.14 16.00
C LEU A 155 -4.24 -13.20 14.91
N GLN A 156 -5.22 -13.01 14.03
CA GLN A 156 -5.43 -13.89 12.87
C GLN A 156 -4.22 -13.88 11.92
N LEU A 157 -3.56 -12.73 11.74
CA LEU A 157 -2.34 -12.64 10.96
C LEU A 157 -1.21 -13.49 11.56
N GLU A 158 -0.98 -13.39 12.87
CA GLU A 158 0.02 -14.17 13.59
C GLU A 158 -0.23 -15.68 13.46
N PHE A 159 -1.48 -16.14 13.55
CA PHE A 159 -1.86 -17.54 13.32
C PHE A 159 -1.76 -18.00 11.87
N SER A 160 -1.88 -17.08 10.91
CA SER A 160 -1.74 -17.39 9.47
C SER A 160 -0.28 -17.51 9.03
N HIS A 161 0.64 -16.82 9.73
CA HIS A 161 2.05 -16.74 9.40
C HIS A 161 2.95 -17.46 10.41
N ARG A 162 3.15 -16.84 11.58
CA ARG A 162 4.19 -17.18 12.55
C ARG A 162 3.82 -18.40 13.39
N LEU A 163 2.57 -18.46 13.83
CA LEU A 163 2.02 -19.53 14.67
C LEU A 163 1.23 -20.56 13.86
N LYS A 164 1.59 -20.73 12.58
CA LYS A 164 0.88 -21.62 11.64
C LYS A 164 0.88 -23.09 12.07
N SER A 165 1.92 -23.51 12.80
CA SER A 165 2.11 -24.90 13.22
C SER A 165 1.37 -25.23 14.50
N VAL A 166 0.58 -26.31 14.46
CA VAL A 166 -0.08 -26.88 15.65
C VAL A 166 0.95 -27.23 16.73
N ALA A 167 2.17 -27.62 16.37
CA ALA A 167 3.21 -27.92 17.35
C ALA A 167 3.63 -26.68 18.16
N VAL A 168 3.73 -25.52 17.52
CA VAL A 168 4.05 -24.25 18.18
C VAL A 168 2.90 -23.84 19.10
N LEU A 169 1.65 -23.98 18.65
CA LEU A 169 0.46 -23.71 19.46
C LEU A 169 0.39 -24.62 20.70
N LYS A 170 0.72 -25.91 20.54
CA LYS A 170 0.78 -26.86 21.67
C LYS A 170 1.86 -26.47 22.66
N ARG A 171 3.06 -26.05 22.21
CA ARG A 171 4.13 -25.57 23.08
C ARG A 171 3.73 -24.30 23.85
N LEU A 172 3.11 -23.34 23.15
CA LEU A 172 2.60 -22.10 23.76
C LEU A 172 1.59 -22.41 24.87
N ALA A 173 0.63 -23.30 24.60
CA ALA A 173 -0.38 -23.68 25.58
C ALA A 173 0.22 -24.47 26.77
N GLN A 174 1.13 -25.41 26.51
CA GLN A 174 1.84 -26.17 27.55
C GLN A 174 2.69 -25.27 28.47
N ALA A 175 3.39 -24.27 27.91
CA ALA A 175 4.21 -23.33 28.69
C ALA A 175 3.37 -22.46 29.64
N ASN A 176 2.08 -22.28 29.33
CA ASN A 176 1.11 -21.48 30.08
C ASN A 176 0.09 -22.33 30.85
N SER A 177 0.35 -23.63 31.02
CA SER A 177 -0.53 -24.56 31.76
C SER A 177 -1.98 -24.61 31.23
N LEU A 178 -2.18 -24.31 29.94
CA LEU A 178 -3.48 -24.44 29.29
C LEU A 178 -3.73 -25.91 28.90
N PRO A 179 -4.95 -26.43 29.07
CA PRO A 179 -5.27 -27.79 28.68
C PRO A 179 -5.19 -27.97 27.16
N VAL A 180 -4.41 -28.95 26.70
CA VAL A 180 -4.23 -29.27 25.27
C VAL A 180 -4.59 -30.72 25.01
N SER A 181 -5.61 -30.97 24.18
CA SER A 181 -5.91 -32.33 23.74
C SER A 181 -4.79 -32.91 22.86
N ARG A 182 -4.41 -34.16 23.08
CA ARG A 182 -3.46 -34.89 22.22
C ARG A 182 -3.96 -34.96 20.77
N SER A 183 -5.28 -35.03 20.55
CA SER A 183 -5.93 -35.07 19.24
C SER A 183 -6.25 -33.69 18.65
N ALA A 184 -5.81 -32.58 19.27
CA ALA A 184 -6.08 -31.24 18.77
C ALA A 184 -5.55 -31.08 17.33
N LYS A 185 -6.49 -30.80 16.42
CA LYS A 185 -6.25 -30.42 15.02
C LYS A 185 -6.60 -28.95 14.84
N ARG A 186 -6.00 -28.30 13.85
CA ARG A 186 -6.40 -26.96 13.43
C ARG A 186 -7.82 -27.04 12.87
N ALA A 187 -8.72 -26.19 13.38
CA ALA A 187 -10.06 -26.00 12.84
C ALA A 187 -9.99 -25.31 11.46
#